data_AF-A0A6A6IPN9-F1
#
_entry.id   AF-A0A6A6IPN9-F1
#
_cell.length_a   1.000
_cell.length_b   1.000
_cell.length_c   1.000
_cell.angle_alpha   90.00
_cell.angle_beta   90.00
_cell.angle_gamma   90.00
#
_symmetry.space_group_name_H-M   'P 1'
#
loop_
_entity.id
_entity.type
_entity.pdbx_description
1 polymer ?
#
loop_
_entity_poly.entity_id
_entity_poly.type
_entity_poly.pdbx_seq_one_letter_code
_entity_poly.pdbx_strand_id
1 'polypeptide(L)'
;MIYAINMAQRATMTLQATLQDGTSINLTISPGSRSTPAVTASATLGHSSLSIGIHTSPSNPIRSTTPSLRKYQSPAAMPHVTPQNPPVDIVAVDSGNKSYLFYVNPDKNLSYLESPDDSGSGDYKRKRIQIGEDDIRVSDKTQQVAAITWNQNDAGTKEIRVYYVDPGQKLREVCKTGDAPWYEGSLGSAKKEKHTIEEGSSISATVHYYRDGKWNLRVYGVKKGNENEYNVPQMSVFKFLFDEKGQNTHDWSPNIITNEIKSY
;
A
#
# COMPACT_ATOMS: atom_id res chain seq x y z
N MET A 1 -28.98 6.67 47.54
CA MET A 1 -29.46 6.86 46.15
C MET A 1 -28.49 6.11 45.24
N ILE A 2 -28.85 4.91 44.77
CA ILE A 2 -28.00 4.05 43.93
C ILE A 2 -28.38 4.33 42.48
N TYR A 3 -27.46 4.84 41.67
CA TYR A 3 -27.66 4.99 40.23
C TYR A 3 -27.38 3.65 39.55
N ALA A 4 -28.43 3.02 39.02
CA ALA A 4 -28.29 1.91 38.08
C ALA A 4 -27.81 2.47 36.74
N ILE A 5 -26.54 2.23 36.39
CA ILE A 5 -26.00 2.56 35.07
C ILE A 5 -26.52 1.48 34.11
N ASN A 6 -27.44 1.86 33.23
CA ASN A 6 -27.95 1.00 32.17
C ASN A 6 -26.80 0.72 31.18
N MET A 7 -26.18 -0.45 31.26
CA MET A 7 -25.17 -0.88 30.29
C MET A 7 -25.88 -1.34 29.01
N ALA A 8 -25.93 -0.47 28.01
CA ALA A 8 -26.32 -0.87 26.66
C ALA A 8 -25.35 -1.95 26.16
N GLN A 9 -25.83 -3.18 25.99
CA GLN A 9 -25.07 -4.25 25.34
C GLN A 9 -24.70 -3.81 23.93
N ARG A 10 -23.40 -3.70 23.64
CA ARG A 10 -22.91 -3.53 22.27
C ARG A 10 -22.74 -4.92 21.67
N ALA A 11 -23.46 -5.21 20.59
CA ALA A 11 -23.42 -6.51 19.93
C ALA A 11 -22.26 -6.56 18.92
N THR A 12 -21.51 -7.65 18.94
CA THR A 12 -20.63 -8.05 17.83
C THR A 12 -21.50 -8.68 16.74
N MET A 13 -21.23 -8.34 15.48
CA MET A 13 -21.89 -8.98 14.34
C MET A 13 -20.87 -9.79 13.56
N THR A 14 -21.18 -11.07 13.35
CA THR A 14 -20.38 -11.95 12.47
C THR A 14 -21.24 -12.29 11.25
N LEU A 15 -20.73 -11.98 10.06
CA LEU A 15 -21.29 -12.45 8.80
C LEU A 15 -20.41 -13.59 8.30
N GLN A 16 -21.00 -14.76 8.10
CA GLN A 16 -20.36 -15.90 7.47
C GLN A 16 -21.03 -16.15 6.12
N ALA A 17 -20.24 -16.19 5.05
CA ALA A 17 -20.70 -16.57 3.73
C ALA A 17 -19.86 -17.74 3.21
N THR A 18 -20.52 -18.74 2.65
CA THR A 18 -19.85 -19.86 1.96
C THR A 18 -20.24 -19.80 0.49
N LEU A 19 -19.24 -19.69 -0.38
CA LEU A 19 -19.43 -19.68 -1.83
C LEU A 19 -19.69 -21.10 -2.35
N GLN A 20 -20.19 -21.23 -3.57
CA GLN A 20 -20.49 -22.53 -4.19
C GLN A 20 -19.25 -23.42 -4.35
N ASP A 21 -18.06 -22.84 -4.39
CA ASP A 21 -16.79 -23.55 -4.47
C ASP A 21 -16.26 -24.03 -3.09
N GLY A 22 -17.01 -23.79 -2.01
CA GLY A 22 -16.63 -24.16 -0.65
C GLY A 22 -15.78 -23.11 0.09
N THR A 23 -15.42 -22.00 -0.55
CA THR A 23 -14.69 -20.91 0.11
C THR A 23 -15.57 -20.27 1.19
N SER A 24 -15.03 -20.15 2.40
CA SER A 24 -15.70 -19.50 3.52
C SER A 24 -15.11 -18.13 3.81
N ILE A 25 -15.99 -17.13 3.92
CA ILE A 25 -15.66 -15.74 4.25
C ILE A 25 -16.26 -15.46 5.62
N ASN A 26 -15.41 -15.10 6.58
CA ASN A 26 -15.82 -14.68 7.91
C ASN A 26 -15.51 -13.18 8.08
N LEU A 27 -16.55 -12.38 8.24
CA LEU A 27 -16.44 -10.96 8.57
C LEU A 27 -16.90 -10.77 10.01
N THR A 28 -16.00 -10.31 10.89
CA THR A 28 -16.37 -9.95 12.27
C THR A 28 -16.30 -8.45 12.43
N ILE A 29 -17.43 -7.86 12.83
CA ILE A 29 -17.54 -6.43 13.15
C ILE A 29 -17.70 -6.33 14.67
N SER A 30 -16.64 -5.86 15.31
CA SER A 30 -16.63 -5.60 16.75
C SER A 30 -16.83 -4.11 17.00
N PRO A 31 -17.74 -3.73 17.92
CA PRO A 31 -17.89 -2.33 18.29
C PRO A 31 -16.59 -1.82 18.93
N GLY A 32 -16.16 -0.63 18.49
CA GLY A 32 -15.04 0.08 19.11
C GLY A 32 -15.29 0.34 20.60
N SER A 33 -14.23 0.54 21.38
CA SER A 33 -14.34 0.85 22.80
C SER A 33 -14.92 2.27 23.01
N ARG A 34 -15.23 2.67 24.25
CA ARG A 34 -15.66 4.07 24.52
C ARG A 34 -14.55 5.09 24.24
N SER A 35 -13.28 4.68 24.25
CA SER A 35 -12.12 5.52 23.94
C SER A 35 -11.71 5.46 22.47
N THR A 36 -12.26 4.53 21.68
CA THR A 36 -11.98 4.40 20.24
C THR A 36 -13.27 4.07 19.49
N PRO A 37 -13.94 5.06 18.87
CA PRO A 37 -15.17 4.82 18.10
C PRO A 37 -14.90 4.06 16.78
N ALA A 38 -13.64 3.78 16.45
CA ALA A 38 -13.24 3.04 15.27
C ALA A 38 -13.81 1.62 15.32
N VAL A 39 -14.54 1.26 14.27
CA VAL A 39 -15.03 -0.09 14.02
C VAL A 39 -13.91 -0.86 13.32
N THR A 40 -13.49 -1.98 13.90
CA THR A 40 -12.50 -2.86 13.26
C THR A 40 -13.24 -3.92 12.46
N ALA A 41 -12.87 -4.06 11.18
CA ALA A 41 -13.26 -5.17 10.34
C ALA A 41 -12.01 -5.99 9.99
N SER A 42 -12.08 -7.30 10.16
CA SER A 42 -11.05 -8.24 9.70
C SER A 42 -11.66 -9.25 8.73
N ALA A 43 -10.88 -9.63 7.71
CA ALA A 43 -11.25 -10.67 6.76
C ALA A 43 -10.05 -11.61 6.57
N THR A 44 -10.33 -12.91 6.51
CA THR A 44 -9.36 -13.94 6.14
C THR A 44 -9.86 -14.59 4.86
N LEU A 45 -9.03 -14.60 3.82
CA LEU A 45 -9.38 -15.09 2.49
C LEU A 45 -8.52 -16.31 2.14
N GLY A 46 -9.17 -17.33 1.56
CA GLY A 46 -8.51 -18.52 1.03
C GLY A 46 -7.88 -18.29 -0.35
N HIS A 47 -8.59 -17.61 -1.27
CA HIS A 47 -8.11 -17.30 -2.63
C HIS A 47 -8.83 -16.06 -3.22
N SER A 48 -8.18 -15.47 -4.25
CA SER A 48 -8.49 -14.32 -5.15
C SER A 48 -9.51 -13.24 -4.71
N SER A 49 -9.00 -11.99 -4.67
CA SER A 49 -9.65 -10.67 -4.53
C SER A 49 -11.15 -10.59 -4.19
N LEU A 50 -11.46 -9.91 -3.07
CA LEU A 50 -12.81 -9.47 -2.68
C LEU A 50 -12.87 -7.95 -2.53
N SER A 51 -13.92 -7.31 -3.03
CA SER A 51 -14.23 -5.90 -2.79
C SER A 51 -15.43 -5.80 -1.84
N ILE A 52 -15.31 -5.08 -0.72
CA ILE A 52 -16.41 -4.84 0.22
C ILE A 52 -16.74 -3.35 0.23
N GLY A 53 -17.98 -2.99 -0.14
CA GLY A 53 -18.54 -1.66 0.06
C GLY A 53 -19.41 -1.63 1.30
N ILE A 54 -19.04 -0.84 2.31
CA ILE A 54 -19.87 -0.62 3.51
C ILE A 54 -20.64 0.69 3.32
N HIS A 55 -21.94 0.60 3.11
CA HIS A 55 -22.83 1.76 3.13
C HIS A 55 -23.43 1.92 4.52
N THR A 56 -23.14 3.03 5.20
CA THR A 56 -23.85 3.42 6.41
C THR A 56 -24.88 4.49 6.04
N SER A 57 -26.15 4.15 6.09
CA SER A 57 -27.23 5.12 5.95
C SER A 57 -27.49 5.78 7.31
N PRO A 58 -27.31 7.10 7.47
CA PRO A 58 -27.75 7.78 8.68
C PRO A 58 -29.29 7.77 8.71
N SER A 59 -29.86 7.05 9.68
CA SER A 59 -31.28 7.10 9.98
C SER A 59 -31.59 8.39 10.74
N ASN A 60 -31.95 9.46 10.03
CA ASN A 60 -32.68 10.58 10.61
C ASN A 60 -33.79 11.04 9.64
N PRO A 61 -35.07 11.07 10.06
CA PRO A 61 -36.11 11.68 9.26
C PRO A 61 -35.92 13.21 9.25
N ILE A 62 -35.57 13.75 8.09
CA ILE A 62 -35.41 15.20 7.89
C ILE A 62 -36.81 15.83 7.89
N ARG A 63 -37.03 16.75 8.83
CA ARG A 63 -38.20 17.63 8.90
C ARG A 63 -38.13 18.63 7.74
N SER A 64 -39.07 18.54 6.81
CA SER A 64 -39.19 19.45 5.67
C SER A 64 -39.56 20.86 6.14
N THR A 65 -38.64 21.81 5.99
CA THR A 65 -38.93 23.24 6.03
C THR A 65 -38.72 23.81 4.63
N THR A 66 -39.82 24.26 4.02
CA THR A 66 -39.83 24.91 2.70
C THR A 66 -38.98 26.18 2.73
N PRO A 67 -37.87 26.29 1.98
CA PRO A 67 -37.12 27.53 1.88
C PRO A 67 -37.84 28.49 0.91
N SER A 68 -37.92 29.76 1.30
CA SER A 68 -38.39 30.83 0.42
C SER A 68 -37.42 31.04 -0.76
N LEU A 69 -37.98 31.24 -1.96
CA LEU A 69 -37.25 31.55 -3.18
C LEU A 69 -36.41 32.83 -2.99
N ARG A 70 -35.09 32.68 -2.79
CA ARG A 70 -34.13 33.76 -3.05
C ARG A 70 -33.81 33.77 -4.54
N LYS A 71 -33.86 34.95 -5.15
CA LYS A 71 -33.41 35.20 -6.53
C LYS A 71 -31.97 34.71 -6.66
N TYR A 72 -31.76 33.66 -7.47
CA TYR A 72 -30.44 33.19 -7.87
C TYR A 72 -29.75 34.31 -8.67
N GLN A 73 -28.81 35.01 -8.05
CA GLN A 73 -27.77 35.71 -8.81
C GLN A 73 -26.88 34.65 -9.45
N SER A 74 -26.78 34.66 -10.77
CA SER A 74 -25.86 33.80 -11.51
C SER A 74 -24.46 33.94 -10.93
N PRO A 75 -23.86 32.85 -10.42
CA PRO A 75 -22.49 32.89 -9.94
C PRO A 75 -21.57 33.35 -11.07
N ALA A 76 -20.65 34.25 -10.76
CA ALA A 76 -19.54 34.57 -11.66
C ALA A 76 -18.87 33.27 -12.12
N ALA A 77 -18.58 33.17 -13.43
CA ALA A 77 -17.97 31.99 -14.03
C ALA A 77 -16.74 31.57 -13.20
N MET A 78 -16.84 30.41 -12.55
CA MET A 78 -15.73 29.84 -11.80
C MET A 78 -14.57 29.60 -12.77
N PRO A 79 -13.33 29.87 -12.36
CA PRO A 79 -12.16 29.58 -13.19
C PRO A 79 -12.22 28.13 -13.63
N HIS A 80 -12.00 27.90 -14.92
CA HIS A 80 -12.02 26.59 -15.53
C HIS A 80 -10.90 25.74 -14.91
N VAL A 81 -11.24 24.94 -13.90
CA VAL A 81 -10.30 23.98 -13.32
C VAL A 81 -10.11 22.90 -14.38
N THR A 82 -8.94 22.88 -15.01
CA THR A 82 -8.58 21.77 -15.89
C THR A 82 -8.65 20.48 -15.06
N PRO A 83 -9.37 19.44 -15.50
CA PRO A 83 -9.46 18.20 -14.75
C PRO A 83 -8.05 17.67 -14.47
N GLN A 84 -7.67 17.61 -13.19
CA GLN A 84 -6.42 16.95 -12.83
C GLN A 84 -6.64 15.45 -12.96
N ASN A 85 -5.78 14.80 -13.74
CA ASN A 85 -5.76 13.34 -13.82
C ASN A 85 -5.48 12.76 -12.43
N PRO A 86 -6.20 11.69 -12.02
CA PRO A 86 -5.92 11.02 -10.76
C PRO A 86 -4.52 10.39 -10.77
N PRO A 87 -3.96 10.03 -9.60
CA PRO A 87 -2.76 9.20 -9.53
C PRO A 87 -2.95 7.91 -10.31
N VAL A 88 -1.87 7.43 -10.94
CA VAL A 88 -1.91 6.19 -11.73
C VAL A 88 -1.97 4.96 -10.82
N ASP A 89 -1.16 4.98 -9.76
CA ASP A 89 -1.07 3.89 -8.80
C ASP A 89 -0.84 4.43 -7.40
N ILE A 90 -1.24 3.65 -6.40
CA ILE A 90 -1.12 3.98 -4.99
C ILE A 90 -0.73 2.75 -4.17
N VAL A 91 0.08 2.95 -3.13
CA VAL A 91 0.37 1.91 -2.12
C VAL A 91 0.50 2.56 -0.75
N ALA A 92 -0.09 1.92 0.27
CA ALA A 92 -0.05 2.43 1.63
C ALA A 92 0.79 1.53 2.55
N VAL A 93 1.47 2.14 3.52
CA VAL A 93 2.09 1.44 4.64
C VAL A 93 1.78 2.19 5.93
N ASP A 94 1.69 1.45 7.02
CA ASP A 94 1.54 1.99 8.36
C ASP A 94 2.79 1.64 9.17
N SER A 95 3.57 2.65 9.54
CA SER A 95 4.78 2.47 10.34
C SER A 95 4.47 2.35 11.84
N GLY A 96 3.20 2.48 12.24
CA GLY A 96 2.72 2.46 13.62
C GLY A 96 2.77 3.83 14.31
N ASN A 97 3.59 4.77 13.84
CA ASN A 97 3.56 6.16 14.29
C ASN A 97 2.90 7.09 13.27
N LYS A 98 2.83 6.67 12.00
CA LYS A 98 2.23 7.39 10.88
C LYS A 98 1.80 6.41 9.79
N SER A 99 0.82 6.83 9.01
CA SER A 99 0.45 6.21 7.74
C SER A 99 1.06 6.98 6.58
N TYR A 100 1.58 6.25 5.60
CA TYR A 100 2.15 6.79 4.37
C TYR A 100 1.38 6.23 3.18
N LEU A 101 0.87 7.10 2.31
CA LEU A 101 0.27 6.73 1.02
C LEU A 101 1.20 7.20 -0.09
N PHE A 102 1.93 6.27 -0.68
CA PHE A 102 2.77 6.50 -1.85
C PHE A 102 1.91 6.48 -3.10
N TYR A 103 2.25 7.33 -4.08
CA TYR A 103 1.52 7.40 -5.33
C TYR A 103 2.38 7.91 -6.49
N VAL A 104 2.02 7.50 -7.70
CA VAL A 104 2.60 8.03 -8.94
C VAL A 104 1.71 9.13 -9.48
N ASN A 105 2.23 10.36 -9.52
CA ASN A 105 1.47 11.51 -10.00
C ASN A 105 1.38 11.52 -11.56
N PRO A 106 0.55 12.42 -12.15
CA PRO A 106 0.41 12.50 -13.61
C PRO A 106 1.72 12.77 -14.36
N ASP A 107 2.67 13.47 -13.74
CA ASP A 107 4.01 13.75 -14.26
C ASP A 107 4.99 12.57 -14.09
N LYS A 108 4.49 11.42 -13.61
CA LYS A 108 5.22 10.18 -13.38
C LYS A 108 6.29 10.29 -12.29
N ASN A 109 6.15 11.23 -11.38
CA ASN A 109 7.00 11.34 -10.21
C ASN A 109 6.37 10.63 -9.01
N LEU A 110 7.21 9.91 -8.26
CA LEU A 110 6.84 9.25 -7.02
C LEU A 110 6.71 10.28 -5.90
N SER A 111 5.54 10.31 -5.26
CA SER A 111 5.21 11.22 -4.17
C SER A 111 4.54 10.44 -3.05
N TYR A 112 4.34 11.08 -1.90
CA TYR A 112 3.58 10.48 -0.82
C TYR A 112 2.77 11.49 -0.01
N LEU A 113 1.71 10.99 0.60
CA LEU A 113 0.98 11.66 1.66
C LEU A 113 1.41 11.06 3.00
N GLU A 114 1.64 11.91 3.98
CA GLU A 114 1.99 11.50 5.35
C GLU A 114 0.89 11.96 6.30
N SER A 115 0.38 11.05 7.13
CA SER A 115 -0.58 11.39 8.19
C SER A 115 0.07 12.30 9.24
N PRO A 116 -0.73 13.13 9.94
CA PRO A 116 -0.18 13.96 11.02
C PRO A 116 0.36 13.09 12.19
N ASP A 117 -0.29 11.97 12.48
CA ASP A 117 0.01 11.05 13.58
C ASP A 117 -0.40 9.59 13.27
N ASP A 118 -0.36 8.73 14.30
CA ASP A 118 -0.65 7.29 14.25
C ASP A 118 -2.14 6.96 14.13
N SER A 119 -3.02 7.93 14.37
CA SER A 119 -4.47 7.73 14.21
C SER A 119 -4.88 7.67 12.74
N GLY A 120 -4.02 8.17 11.83
CA GLY A 120 -4.34 8.32 10.42
C GLY A 120 -5.45 9.34 10.14
N SER A 121 -5.86 10.12 11.14
CA SER A 121 -6.93 11.12 11.04
C SER A 121 -6.39 12.53 10.83
N GLY A 122 -7.16 13.39 10.16
CA GLY A 122 -6.77 14.77 9.84
C GLY A 122 -6.13 14.95 8.46
N ASP A 123 -5.53 16.12 8.25
CA ASP A 123 -5.03 16.53 6.94
C ASP A 123 -3.65 15.92 6.67
N TYR A 124 -3.59 15.08 5.63
CA TYR A 124 -2.33 14.49 5.19
C TYR A 124 -1.47 15.55 4.50
N LYS A 125 -0.18 15.52 4.80
CA LYS A 125 0.81 16.42 4.17
C LYS A 125 1.39 15.75 2.94
N ARG A 126 1.22 16.39 1.78
CA ARG A 126 1.88 15.99 0.54
C ARG A 126 3.38 16.27 0.62
N LYS A 127 4.18 15.27 0.23
CA LYS A 127 5.63 15.35 0.11
C LYS A 127 6.11 14.68 -1.18
N ARG A 128 7.30 15.07 -1.64
CA ARG A 128 8.01 14.41 -2.74
C ARG A 128 9.03 13.43 -2.19
N ILE A 129 9.29 12.34 -2.91
CA ILE A 129 10.48 11.53 -2.67
C ILE A 129 11.60 12.09 -3.56
N GLN A 130 12.70 12.47 -2.93
CA GLN A 130 13.86 13.05 -3.59
C GLN A 130 15.12 12.38 -3.07
N ILE A 131 16.08 12.15 -3.96
CA ILE A 131 17.44 11.72 -3.61
C ILE A 131 18.37 12.84 -4.04
N GLY A 132 18.92 13.58 -3.07
CA GLY A 132 19.58 14.85 -3.35
C GLY A 132 18.55 15.87 -3.87
N GLU A 133 18.78 16.39 -5.08
CA GLU A 133 17.88 17.34 -5.75
C GLU A 133 16.95 16.67 -6.77
N ASP A 134 17.16 15.39 -7.05
CA ASP A 134 16.46 14.66 -8.10
C ASP A 134 15.14 14.07 -7.62
N ASP A 135 14.07 14.34 -8.38
CA ASP A 135 12.77 13.69 -8.22
C ASP A 135 12.83 12.24 -8.74
N ILE A 136 12.15 11.33 -8.04
CA ILE A 136 12.09 9.91 -8.45
C ILE A 136 11.04 9.72 -9.54
N ARG A 137 11.51 9.42 -10.75
CA ARG A 137 10.64 9.16 -11.91
C ARG A 137 10.34 7.67 -12.05
N VAL A 138 9.07 7.37 -12.31
CA VAL A 138 8.55 6.02 -12.60
C VAL A 138 8.40 5.85 -14.11
N SER A 139 8.47 4.60 -14.57
CA SER A 139 8.35 4.24 -15.97
C SER A 139 7.02 4.66 -16.59
N ASP A 140 7.02 4.95 -17.89
CA ASP A 140 5.78 5.15 -18.64
C ASP A 140 5.01 3.86 -18.90
N LYS A 141 5.70 2.70 -18.88
CA LYS A 141 5.11 1.41 -19.25
C LYS A 141 4.81 0.50 -18.06
N THR A 142 5.41 0.78 -16.90
CA THR A 142 5.22 0.00 -15.67
C THR A 142 5.14 0.97 -14.50
N GLN A 143 3.92 1.37 -14.15
CA GLN A 143 3.65 2.46 -13.19
C GLN A 143 3.32 1.97 -11.80
N GLN A 144 3.38 0.66 -11.59
CA GLN A 144 3.05 0.05 -10.31
C GLN A 144 4.16 0.27 -9.29
N VAL A 145 3.75 0.56 -8.06
CA VAL A 145 4.60 0.79 -6.90
C VAL A 145 4.27 -0.23 -5.80
N ALA A 146 5.28 -0.66 -5.07
CA ALA A 146 5.10 -1.52 -3.90
C ALA A 146 5.86 -0.91 -2.72
N ALA A 147 5.33 -1.05 -1.51
CA ALA A 147 5.97 -0.53 -0.33
C ALA A 147 5.85 -1.50 0.85
N ILE A 148 6.86 -1.47 1.71
CA ILE A 148 6.91 -2.25 2.95
C ILE A 148 7.45 -1.39 4.08
N THR A 149 7.10 -1.76 5.31
CA THR A 149 7.66 -1.15 6.51
C THR A 149 7.85 -2.18 7.61
N TRP A 150 8.86 -1.99 8.47
CA TRP A 150 9.13 -2.82 9.64
C TRP A 150 9.91 -2.04 10.71
N ASN A 151 10.03 -2.62 11.91
CA ASN A 151 10.89 -2.10 12.97
C ASN A 151 12.24 -2.81 12.88
N GLN A 152 13.31 -2.06 12.65
CA GLN A 152 14.65 -2.63 12.54
C GLN A 152 15.14 -3.23 13.87
N ASN A 153 14.76 -2.62 14.98
CA ASN A 153 15.21 -2.97 16.32
C ASN A 153 14.12 -2.69 17.36
N ASP A 154 14.36 -3.14 18.59
CA ASP A 154 13.45 -2.93 19.73
C ASP A 154 13.36 -1.45 20.15
N ALA A 155 14.33 -0.62 19.75
CA ALA A 155 14.28 0.83 19.94
C ALA A 155 13.24 1.51 19.02
N GLY A 156 12.59 0.75 18.13
CA GLY A 156 11.49 1.23 17.31
C GLY A 156 11.92 2.00 16.06
N THR A 157 13.19 1.91 15.64
CA THR A 157 13.64 2.52 14.38
C THR A 157 12.84 1.95 13.21
N LYS A 158 12.01 2.79 12.59
CA LYS A 158 11.15 2.40 11.47
C LYS A 158 11.94 2.38 10.17
N GLU A 159 11.74 1.34 9.39
CA GLU A 159 12.25 1.24 8.03
C GLU A 159 11.08 1.29 7.06
N ILE A 160 11.23 2.06 6.00
CA ILE A 160 10.29 2.10 4.88
C ILE A 160 11.09 1.87 3.60
N ARG A 161 10.59 1.00 2.73
CA ARG A 161 11.14 0.77 1.40
C ARG A 161 10.02 0.93 0.39
N VAL A 162 10.29 1.65 -0.69
CA VAL A 162 9.38 1.78 -1.82
C VAL A 162 10.10 1.27 -3.06
N TYR A 163 9.45 0.34 -3.74
CA TYR A 163 9.90 -0.30 -4.95
C TYR A 163 9.11 0.27 -6.12
N TYR A 164 9.83 0.54 -7.20
CA TYR A 164 9.28 1.13 -8.41
C TYR A 164 10.09 0.67 -9.62
N VAL A 165 9.54 0.87 -10.81
CA VAL A 165 10.25 0.64 -12.06
C VAL A 165 10.62 1.98 -12.67
N ASP A 166 11.90 2.18 -13.00
CA ASP A 166 12.38 3.43 -13.59
C ASP A 166 12.05 3.54 -15.09
N PRO A 167 12.27 4.70 -15.74
CA PRO A 167 12.06 4.85 -17.18
C PRO A 167 12.84 3.86 -18.06
N GLY A 168 13.95 3.30 -17.55
CA GLY A 168 14.74 2.25 -18.19
C GLY A 168 14.21 0.83 -17.98
N GLN A 169 13.00 0.67 -17.42
CA GLN A 169 12.38 -0.62 -17.06
C GLN A 169 13.14 -1.39 -15.97
N LYS A 170 13.97 -0.74 -15.17
CA LYS A 170 14.73 -1.41 -14.11
C LYS A 170 13.97 -1.30 -12.79
N LEU A 171 13.93 -2.41 -12.05
CA LEU A 171 13.44 -2.42 -10.68
C LEU A 171 14.40 -1.66 -9.76
N ARG A 172 13.88 -0.70 -9.01
CA ARG A 172 14.63 0.20 -8.13
C ARG A 172 14.01 0.23 -6.73
N GLU A 173 14.77 0.72 -5.77
CA GLU A 173 14.37 0.89 -4.38
C GLU A 173 14.76 2.29 -3.87
N VAL A 174 13.83 2.94 -3.17
CA VAL A 174 14.12 4.09 -2.32
C VAL A 174 13.80 3.76 -0.87
N CYS A 175 14.65 4.24 0.03
CA CYS A 175 14.65 3.86 1.43
C CYS A 175 14.48 5.07 2.34
N LYS A 176 13.82 4.87 3.47
CA LYS A 176 13.80 5.81 4.59
C LYS A 176 13.98 5.03 5.90
N THR A 177 14.88 5.53 6.76
CA THR A 177 15.16 4.96 8.09
C THR A 177 14.92 6.02 9.15
N GLY A 178 13.93 5.78 10.03
CA GLY A 178 13.45 6.76 11.00
C GLY A 178 13.11 8.09 10.33
N ASP A 179 13.61 9.19 10.90
CA ASP A 179 13.39 10.54 10.37
C ASP A 179 14.39 10.97 9.30
N ALA A 180 15.40 10.15 8.97
CA ALA A 180 16.43 10.49 7.99
C ALA A 180 15.84 10.78 6.59
N PRO A 181 16.54 11.58 5.75
CA PRO A 181 16.15 11.78 4.36
C PRO A 181 16.02 10.48 3.58
N TRP A 182 15.29 10.52 2.46
CA TRP A 182 15.23 9.41 1.52
C TRP A 182 16.60 9.18 0.88
N TYR A 183 16.94 7.91 0.63
CA TYR A 183 18.18 7.52 -0.02
C TYR A 183 17.98 6.35 -0.99
N GLU A 184 18.91 6.15 -1.92
CA GLU A 184 18.85 5.05 -2.88
C GLU A 184 19.10 3.71 -2.18
N GLY A 185 18.23 2.74 -2.45
CA GLY A 185 18.37 1.38 -1.96
C GLY A 185 19.44 0.57 -2.69
N SER A 186 19.61 -0.66 -2.21
CA SER A 186 20.57 -1.59 -2.83
C SER A 186 20.00 -2.26 -4.07
N LEU A 187 18.66 -2.36 -4.16
CA LEU A 187 17.99 -2.93 -5.32
C LEU A 187 18.14 -2.00 -6.52
N GLY A 188 18.87 -2.48 -7.52
CA GLY A 188 19.03 -1.78 -8.78
C GLY A 188 19.93 -0.56 -8.70
N SER A 189 20.75 -0.36 -7.66
CA SER A 189 21.71 0.76 -7.60
C SER A 189 22.52 0.91 -8.90
N ALA A 190 22.79 2.17 -9.31
CA ALA A 190 23.39 2.51 -10.61
C ALA A 190 24.68 1.75 -10.97
N LYS A 191 25.37 1.15 -9.99
CA LYS A 191 26.59 0.39 -10.17
C LYS A 191 26.37 -1.05 -10.66
N LYS A 192 25.13 -1.57 -10.66
CA LYS A 192 24.83 -2.93 -11.13
C LYS A 192 23.45 -2.97 -11.85
N GLU A 193 23.45 -3.09 -13.17
CA GLU A 193 22.24 -3.48 -13.91
C GLU A 193 21.87 -4.90 -13.53
N LYS A 194 20.72 -5.15 -12.90
CA LYS A 194 20.37 -6.53 -12.54
C LYS A 194 18.95 -6.99 -12.91
N HIS A 195 17.95 -6.11 -12.91
CA HIS A 195 16.56 -6.56 -12.95
C HIS A 195 15.65 -5.69 -13.83
N THR A 196 15.58 -6.02 -15.12
CA THR A 196 14.59 -5.45 -16.04
C THR A 196 13.24 -6.12 -15.84
N ILE A 197 12.19 -5.32 -15.69
CA ILE A 197 10.81 -5.76 -15.48
C ILE A 197 10.05 -5.76 -16.81
N GLU A 198 9.14 -6.72 -16.98
CA GLU A 198 8.30 -6.83 -18.17
C GLU A 198 7.30 -5.65 -18.24
N GLU A 199 7.07 -5.15 -19.44
CA GLU A 199 6.22 -3.97 -19.65
C GLU A 199 4.77 -4.29 -19.25
N GLY A 200 4.12 -3.38 -18.51
CA GLY A 200 2.75 -3.57 -18.02
C GLY A 200 2.59 -4.59 -16.89
N SER A 201 3.69 -5.20 -16.41
CA SER A 201 3.63 -6.16 -15.30
C SER A 201 3.57 -5.48 -13.93
N SER A 202 3.02 -6.21 -12.95
CA SER A 202 2.90 -5.73 -11.58
C SER A 202 4.05 -6.12 -10.69
N ILE A 203 4.30 -5.26 -9.70
CA ILE A 203 5.21 -5.54 -8.60
C ILE A 203 4.46 -5.62 -7.28
N SER A 204 4.97 -6.44 -6.38
CA SER A 204 4.48 -6.55 -5.00
C SER A 204 5.66 -6.74 -4.08
N ALA A 205 5.53 -6.40 -2.81
CA ALA A 205 6.63 -6.55 -1.86
C ALA A 205 6.14 -7.07 -0.51
N THR A 206 6.99 -7.86 0.13
CA THR A 206 6.76 -8.38 1.48
C THR A 206 8.04 -8.33 2.29
N VAL A 207 7.91 -8.15 3.59
CA VAL A 207 8.99 -8.27 4.56
C VAL A 207 8.71 -9.44 5.48
N HIS A 208 9.73 -10.25 5.77
CA HIS A 208 9.62 -11.40 6.65
C HIS A 208 10.68 -11.36 7.73
N TYR A 209 10.26 -11.44 8.99
CA TYR A 209 11.17 -11.55 10.11
C TYR A 209 12.01 -12.83 10.00
N TYR A 210 13.31 -12.65 9.90
CA TYR A 210 14.31 -13.70 9.98
C TYR A 210 14.93 -13.68 11.37
N ARG A 211 15.41 -14.84 11.84
CA ARG A 211 15.94 -15.02 13.19
C ARG A 211 16.93 -13.92 13.59
N ASP A 212 17.00 -13.65 14.89
CA ASP A 212 17.96 -12.73 15.50
C ASP A 212 17.84 -11.27 15.01
N GLY A 213 16.61 -10.78 14.89
CA GLY A 213 16.36 -9.37 14.56
C GLY A 213 16.61 -9.01 13.09
N LYS A 214 16.71 -10.00 12.21
CA LYS A 214 16.99 -9.80 10.79
C LYS A 214 15.70 -9.83 9.97
N TRP A 215 15.72 -9.28 8.78
CA TRP A 215 14.52 -9.16 7.95
C TRP A 215 14.82 -9.51 6.49
N ASN A 216 14.17 -10.54 5.98
CA ASN A 216 14.25 -10.89 4.57
C ASN A 216 13.26 -10.05 3.78
N LEU A 217 13.79 -9.27 2.84
CA LEU A 217 12.97 -8.46 1.92
C LEU A 217 12.72 -9.26 0.65
N ARG A 218 11.50 -9.16 0.13
CA ARG A 218 11.10 -9.85 -1.10
C ARG A 218 10.31 -8.89 -1.95
N VAL A 219 10.70 -8.76 -3.22
CA VAL A 219 9.92 -8.09 -4.24
C VAL A 219 9.54 -9.12 -5.29
N TYR A 220 8.30 -9.12 -5.72
CA TYR A 220 7.78 -10.00 -6.74
C TYR A 220 7.52 -9.19 -8.00
N GLY A 221 7.76 -9.75 -9.17
CA GLY A 221 7.45 -9.14 -10.45
C GLY A 221 7.80 -10.06 -11.61
N VAL A 222 7.37 -9.71 -12.81
CA VAL A 222 7.72 -10.46 -14.03
C VAL A 222 9.02 -9.89 -14.57
N LYS A 223 10.07 -10.71 -14.63
CA LYS A 223 11.36 -10.28 -15.19
C LYS A 223 11.27 -10.36 -16.72
N LYS A 224 11.70 -9.31 -17.40
CA LYS A 224 11.69 -9.25 -18.87
C LYS A 224 12.48 -10.40 -19.49
N GLY A 225 11.89 -11.05 -20.49
CA GLY A 225 12.51 -12.15 -21.24
C GLY A 225 12.63 -13.48 -20.49
N ASN A 226 11.99 -13.62 -19.32
CA ASN A 226 11.87 -14.91 -18.65
C ASN A 226 10.53 -15.55 -19.01
N GLU A 227 10.57 -16.57 -19.86
CA GLU A 227 9.42 -17.41 -20.22
C GLU A 227 9.74 -18.88 -19.90
N ASN A 228 8.73 -19.69 -19.60
CA ASN A 228 8.92 -21.15 -19.46
C ASN A 228 8.74 -21.87 -20.80
N GLU A 229 8.81 -23.21 -20.79
CA GLU A 229 8.63 -24.05 -21.98
C GLU A 229 7.27 -23.91 -22.68
N TYR A 230 6.28 -23.28 -22.01
CA TYR A 230 4.95 -22.98 -22.54
C TYR A 230 4.83 -21.56 -23.09
N ASN A 231 5.92 -20.80 -23.18
CA ASN A 231 5.94 -19.36 -23.53
C ASN A 231 5.11 -18.48 -22.57
N VAL A 232 5.02 -18.88 -21.30
CA VAL A 232 4.31 -18.11 -20.27
C VAL A 232 5.32 -17.24 -19.52
N PRO A 233 5.13 -15.90 -19.47
CA PRO A 233 5.99 -15.01 -18.70
C PRO A 233 6.12 -15.44 -17.24
N GLN A 234 7.32 -15.42 -16.70
CA GLN A 234 7.60 -16.00 -15.39
C GLN A 234 7.71 -14.93 -14.30
N MET A 235 6.91 -15.09 -13.24
CA MET A 235 7.07 -14.31 -12.01
C MET A 235 8.33 -14.75 -11.28
N SER A 236 9.10 -13.75 -10.84
CA SER A 236 10.31 -13.91 -10.04
C SER A 236 10.13 -13.24 -8.69
N VAL A 237 10.76 -13.81 -7.67
CA VAL A 237 10.99 -13.14 -6.38
C VAL A 237 12.45 -12.68 -6.31
N PHE A 238 12.64 -11.37 -6.20
CA PHE A 238 13.92 -10.72 -5.91
C PHE A 238 14.06 -10.72 -4.39
N LYS A 239 15.06 -11.45 -3.87
CA LYS A 239 15.28 -11.58 -2.43
C LYS A 239 16.50 -10.79 -2.00
N PHE A 240 16.36 -10.05 -0.91
CA PHE A 240 17.48 -9.54 -0.13
C PHE A 240 17.76 -10.53 1.00
N LEU A 241 18.84 -11.29 0.89
CA LEU A 241 19.16 -12.38 1.81
C LEU A 241 20.34 -12.02 2.70
N PHE A 242 20.26 -12.49 3.94
CA PHE A 242 21.44 -12.69 4.77
C PHE A 242 22.04 -14.05 4.42
N ASP A 243 23.37 -14.15 4.38
CA ASP A 243 24.05 -15.44 4.22
C ASP A 243 23.91 -16.33 5.47
N GLU A 244 24.48 -17.54 5.44
CA GLU A 244 24.46 -18.50 6.56
C GLU A 244 25.13 -17.97 7.83
N LYS A 245 26.05 -17.00 7.68
CA LYS A 245 26.70 -16.28 8.79
C LYS A 245 25.88 -15.07 9.23
N GLY A 246 24.73 -14.87 8.60
CA GLY A 246 23.82 -13.77 8.83
C GLY A 246 24.39 -12.42 8.37
N GLN A 247 25.38 -12.41 7.46
CA GLN A 247 25.93 -11.21 6.85
C GLN A 247 25.08 -10.80 5.66
N ASN A 248 24.97 -9.49 5.47
CA ASN A 248 24.25 -8.92 4.37
C ASN A 248 25.04 -9.15 3.06
N THR A 249 24.47 -9.89 2.10
CA THR A 249 25.15 -10.11 0.82
C THR A 249 25.07 -8.88 -0.10
N HIS A 250 24.24 -7.89 0.25
CA HIS A 250 23.94 -6.69 -0.52
C HIS A 250 23.50 -6.94 -1.97
N ASP A 251 23.20 -8.19 -2.32
CA ASP A 251 22.87 -8.59 -3.68
C ASP A 251 21.46 -9.15 -3.72
N TRP A 252 20.65 -8.56 -4.59
CA TRP A 252 19.31 -9.03 -4.90
C TRP A 252 19.41 -10.14 -5.94
N SER A 253 18.95 -11.33 -5.56
CA SER A 253 18.94 -12.50 -6.45
C SER A 253 17.52 -12.85 -6.86
N PRO A 254 17.22 -12.91 -8.18
CA PRO A 254 15.93 -13.33 -8.67
C PRO A 254 15.81 -14.86 -8.58
N ASN A 255 14.67 -15.34 -8.11
CA ASN A 255 14.29 -16.75 -8.17
C ASN A 255 12.94 -16.87 -8.87
N ILE A 256 12.84 -17.73 -9.88
CA ILE A 256 11.56 -17.97 -10.56
C ILE A 256 10.66 -18.80 -9.66
N ILE A 257 9.38 -18.43 -9.56
CA ILE A 257 8.39 -19.09 -8.69
C ILE A 257 7.17 -19.64 -9.44
N THR A 258 7.20 -19.63 -10.78
CA THR A 258 6.06 -19.98 -11.64
C THR A 258 6.40 -20.98 -12.75
N ASN A 259 7.50 -21.74 -12.59
CA ASN A 259 8.01 -22.65 -13.63
C ASN A 259 6.94 -23.63 -14.14
N GLU A 260 6.06 -24.08 -13.24
CA GLU A 260 5.04 -25.10 -13.50
C GLU A 260 3.70 -24.52 -14.03
N ILE A 261 3.57 -23.18 -14.11
CA ILE A 261 2.35 -22.53 -14.58
C ILE A 261 2.25 -22.60 -16.11
N LYS A 262 1.16 -23.21 -16.60
CA LYS A 262 0.91 -23.40 -18.05
C LYS A 262 0.10 -22.26 -18.69
N SER A 263 -0.61 -21.45 -17.89
CA SER A 263 -1.36 -20.26 -18.30
C SER A 263 -1.78 -19.44 -17.08
N TYR A 264 -2.01 -18.13 -17.24
CA TYR A 264 -2.56 -17.23 -16.22
C TYR A 264 -4.06 -16.98 -16.40
#